data_AF-A0A1H1HI59-F1
#
_entry.id   AF-A0A1H1HI59-F1
#
_cell.length_a   1.000
_cell.length_b   1.000
_cell.length_c   1.000
_cell.angle_alpha   90.00
_cell.angle_beta   90.00
_cell.angle_gamma   90.00
#
_symmetry.space_group_name_H-M   'P 1'
#
loop_
_entity.id
_entity.type
_entity.pdbx_description
1 polymer ?
#
loop_
_entity_poly.entity_id
_entity_poly.type
_entity_poly.pdbx_seq_one_letter_code
_entity_poly.pdbx_strand_id
1 'polypeptide(L)'
;MLKTFGAALLLVSGLAFTAAPARALQIVVTQVDKNTDGSMTYHFAVKTDQGETLTPGESKATGDFVTVYNFYGMVDGSAKSPAGWEFSSEEFGRTPTLNGYPTVWPLDVPNTPNLTWTVTKPVAAGAQIDGFTATTRVSAMVEGQYAAQVTRQLPAVQGAAGRTPSVAAKASKQALIGALPTPSFLADVK
;
A
#
# COMPACT_ATOMS: atom_id res chain seq x y z
N MET A 1 39.03 -55.33 -18.62
CA MET A 1 37.72 -54.94 -18.05
C MET A 1 37.99 -54.25 -16.72
N LEU A 2 37.96 -52.91 -16.70
CA LEU A 2 38.33 -52.08 -15.55
C LEU A 2 37.04 -51.66 -14.82
N LYS A 3 36.90 -52.03 -13.55
CA LYS A 3 35.72 -51.74 -12.71
C LYS A 3 35.82 -50.31 -12.16
N THR A 4 34.82 -49.49 -12.46
CA THR A 4 34.61 -48.13 -11.95
C THR A 4 34.13 -48.18 -10.49
N PHE A 5 34.81 -47.44 -9.60
CA PHE A 5 34.31 -47.12 -8.26
C PHE A 5 33.61 -45.76 -8.31
N GLY A 6 32.33 -45.75 -7.96
CA GLY A 6 31.48 -44.55 -7.93
C GLY A 6 31.77 -43.66 -6.74
N ALA A 7 31.94 -42.37 -7.00
CA ALA A 7 31.96 -41.32 -5.99
C ALA A 7 30.53 -40.97 -5.57
N ALA A 8 30.25 -41.05 -4.27
CA ALA A 8 28.98 -40.63 -3.68
C ALA A 8 28.90 -39.09 -3.62
N LEU A 9 27.94 -38.51 -4.33
CA LEU A 9 27.63 -37.08 -4.30
C LEU A 9 26.62 -36.82 -3.19
N LEU A 10 27.07 -36.22 -2.08
CA LEU A 10 26.21 -35.68 -1.02
C LEU A 10 25.60 -34.35 -1.51
N LEU A 11 24.35 -34.39 -1.96
CA LEU A 11 23.54 -33.20 -2.24
C LEU A 11 23.08 -32.59 -0.92
N VAL A 12 23.74 -31.52 -0.49
CA VAL A 12 23.21 -30.63 0.56
C VAL A 12 22.12 -29.78 -0.07
N SER A 13 20.86 -30.17 0.15
CA SER A 13 19.69 -29.38 -0.23
C SER A 13 19.59 -28.15 0.69
N GLY A 14 20.23 -27.05 0.30
CA GLY A 14 19.94 -25.75 0.89
C GLY A 14 18.53 -25.33 0.51
N LEU A 15 17.61 -25.32 1.48
CA LEU A 15 16.33 -24.62 1.35
C LEU A 15 16.63 -23.13 1.18
N ALA A 16 16.70 -22.69 -0.06
CA ALA A 16 16.62 -21.28 -0.39
C ALA A 16 15.19 -20.82 -0.09
N PHE A 17 14.95 -20.34 1.13
CA PHE A 17 13.82 -19.48 1.40
C PHE A 17 14.06 -18.18 0.64
N THR A 18 13.66 -18.13 -0.63
CA THR A 18 13.37 -16.87 -1.28
C THR A 18 12.09 -16.36 -0.64
N ALA A 19 12.24 -15.67 0.51
CA ALA A 19 11.15 -14.85 1.03
C ALA A 19 10.80 -13.89 -0.11
N ALA A 20 9.62 -14.09 -0.72
CA ALA A 20 9.08 -13.11 -1.63
C ALA A 20 9.15 -11.75 -0.91
N PRO A 21 9.52 -10.65 -1.60
CA PRO A 21 9.45 -9.35 -0.97
C PRO A 21 8.02 -9.19 -0.46
N ALA A 22 7.87 -9.15 0.87
CA ALA A 22 6.58 -8.96 1.50
C ALA A 22 6.02 -7.66 0.93
N ARG A 23 4.93 -7.75 0.17
CA ARG A 23 4.39 -6.60 -0.53
C ARG A 23 3.61 -5.79 0.50
N ALA A 24 4.21 -4.70 0.96
CA ALA A 24 3.58 -3.74 1.85
C ALA A 24 2.19 -3.30 1.36
N LEU A 25 1.37 -2.76 2.27
CA LEU A 25 0.06 -2.14 2.02
C LEU A 25 -0.14 -1.63 0.59
N GLN A 26 -1.10 -2.21 -0.13
CA GLN A 26 -1.43 -1.84 -1.50
C GLN A 26 -2.79 -1.16 -1.56
N ILE A 27 -2.93 -0.15 -2.43
CA ILE A 27 -4.23 0.25 -2.95
C ILE A 27 -4.31 -0.16 -4.42
N VAL A 28 -5.45 -0.73 -4.80
CA VAL A 28 -5.71 -1.18 -6.17
C VAL A 28 -7.04 -0.65 -6.65
N VAL A 29 -7.15 -0.37 -7.95
CA VAL A 29 -8.45 -0.14 -8.60
C VAL A 29 -9.10 -1.50 -8.82
N THR A 30 -10.28 -1.71 -8.25
CA THR A 30 -11.05 -2.94 -8.43
C THR A 30 -12.06 -2.85 -9.56
N GLN A 31 -12.59 -1.65 -9.79
CA GLN A 31 -13.61 -1.38 -10.80
C GLN A 31 -13.61 0.10 -11.18
N VAL A 32 -14.00 0.40 -12.42
CA VAL A 32 -14.32 1.76 -12.83
C VAL A 32 -15.67 1.77 -13.56
N ASP A 33 -16.63 2.50 -13.02
CA ASP A 33 -17.96 2.65 -13.58
C ASP A 33 -18.05 3.91 -14.44
N LYS A 34 -18.76 3.82 -15.57
CA LYS A 34 -19.17 4.99 -16.34
C LYS A 34 -20.58 5.39 -15.96
N ASN A 35 -20.73 6.58 -15.40
CA ASN A 35 -22.01 7.14 -15.00
C ASN A 35 -22.79 7.70 -16.20
N THR A 36 -24.09 7.89 -16.01
CA THR A 36 -24.99 8.43 -17.05
C THR A 36 -24.65 9.86 -17.48
N ASP A 37 -24.03 10.64 -16.60
CA ASP A 37 -23.54 12.00 -16.89
C ASP A 37 -22.16 12.02 -17.57
N GLY A 38 -21.60 10.85 -17.89
CA GLY A 38 -20.30 10.71 -18.51
C GLY A 38 -19.10 10.73 -17.54
N SER A 39 -19.33 10.98 -16.25
CA SER A 39 -18.28 10.85 -15.23
C SER A 39 -17.89 9.39 -15.01
N MET A 40 -16.70 9.17 -14.45
CA MET A 40 -16.17 7.85 -14.13
C MET A 40 -16.00 7.70 -12.62
N THR A 41 -16.60 6.66 -12.01
CA THR A 41 -16.43 6.35 -10.59
C THR A 41 -15.43 5.21 -10.43
N TYR A 42 -14.30 5.50 -9.79
CA TYR A 42 -13.29 4.53 -9.42
C TYR A 42 -13.65 3.88 -8.10
N HIS A 43 -13.54 2.57 -8.03
CA HIS A 43 -13.60 1.77 -6.81
C HIS A 43 -12.22 1.26 -6.48
N PHE A 44 -11.82 1.42 -5.23
CA PHE A 44 -10.53 0.98 -4.74
C PHE A 44 -10.70 -0.05 -3.62
N ALA A 45 -9.68 -0.90 -3.51
CA ALA A 45 -9.48 -1.78 -2.37
C ALA A 45 -8.09 -1.56 -1.79
N VAL A 46 -8.00 -1.60 -0.46
CA VAL A 46 -6.75 -1.60 0.28
C VAL A 46 -6.44 -3.02 0.76
N LYS A 47 -5.21 -3.50 0.55
CA LYS A 47 -4.77 -4.85 0.91
C LYS A 47 -3.55 -4.77 1.83
N THR A 48 -3.62 -5.43 2.98
CA THR A 48 -2.47 -5.63 3.87
C THR A 48 -1.90 -7.03 3.72
N ASP A 49 -0.59 -7.17 3.92
CA ASP A 49 0.07 -8.47 3.97
C ASP A 49 -0.08 -9.15 5.35
N GLN A 50 0.27 -10.44 5.41
CA GLN A 50 0.40 -11.15 6.68
C GLN A 50 1.48 -10.50 7.54
N GLY A 51 1.11 -10.08 8.76
CA GLY A 51 1.97 -9.30 9.66
C GLY A 51 1.85 -7.79 9.56
N GLU A 52 0.98 -7.25 8.70
CA GLU A 52 0.75 -5.81 8.56
C GLU A 52 -0.62 -5.39 9.05
N THR A 53 -0.66 -4.63 10.13
CA THR A 53 -1.89 -4.03 10.68
C THR A 53 -1.99 -2.57 10.29
N LEU A 54 -3.21 -2.06 10.16
CA LEU A 54 -3.42 -0.61 10.07
C LEU A 54 -3.84 -0.09 11.43
N THR A 55 -3.08 0.85 11.95
CA THR A 55 -3.27 1.39 13.29
C THR A 55 -3.70 2.85 13.20
N PRO A 56 -4.80 3.25 13.88
CA PRO A 56 -5.16 4.65 13.99
C PRO A 56 -4.10 5.41 14.79
N GLY A 57 -3.95 6.69 14.48
CA GLY A 57 -3.13 7.60 15.27
C GLY A 57 -3.97 8.31 16.32
N GLU A 58 -3.30 9.02 17.22
CA GLU A 58 -3.95 10.03 18.08
C GLU A 58 -4.61 11.14 17.25
N SER A 59 -4.13 11.34 16.02
CA SER A 59 -4.72 12.23 15.04
C SER A 59 -4.62 11.62 13.63
N LYS A 60 -5.31 12.23 12.66
CA LYS A 60 -5.17 11.89 11.25
C LYS A 60 -3.70 11.91 10.82
N ALA A 61 -2.92 12.89 11.26
CA ALA A 61 -1.51 13.06 10.89
C ALA A 61 -0.58 11.92 11.35
N THR A 62 -0.98 11.15 12.37
CA THR A 62 -0.18 10.05 12.93
C THR A 62 -0.76 8.66 12.64
N GLY A 63 -1.98 8.58 12.09
CA GLY A 63 -2.59 7.33 11.66
C GLY A 63 -1.97 6.77 10.39
N ASP A 64 -2.09 5.45 10.21
CA ASP A 64 -1.77 4.79 8.93
C ASP A 64 -2.73 5.26 7.84
N PHE A 65 -2.24 5.29 6.61
CA PHE A 65 -2.97 5.90 5.50
C PHE A 65 -2.51 5.38 4.16
N VAL A 66 -3.31 5.69 3.15
CA VAL A 66 -2.92 5.61 1.75
C VAL A 66 -3.29 6.91 1.03
N THR A 67 -2.42 7.36 0.14
CA THR A 67 -2.60 8.54 -0.70
C THR A 67 -2.46 8.13 -2.16
N VAL A 68 -3.50 8.37 -2.97
CA VAL A 68 -3.43 8.28 -4.45
C VAL A 68 -3.13 9.67 -4.98
N TYR A 69 -2.07 9.79 -5.78
CA TYR A 69 -1.61 11.07 -6.26
C TYR A 69 -2.24 11.45 -7.60
N ASN A 70 -2.40 12.76 -7.81
CA ASN A 70 -2.80 13.35 -9.09
C ASN A 70 -4.13 12.79 -9.65
N PHE A 71 -5.19 12.80 -8.84
CA PHE A 71 -6.51 12.35 -9.27
C PHE A 71 -7.25 13.45 -10.03
N TYR A 72 -6.96 13.57 -11.32
CA TYR A 72 -7.46 14.65 -12.16
C TYR A 72 -8.98 14.65 -12.31
N GLY A 73 -9.55 15.86 -12.33
CA GLY A 73 -10.97 16.10 -12.59
C GLY A 73 -11.91 15.54 -11.52
N MET A 74 -11.40 15.37 -10.28
CA MET A 74 -12.19 14.90 -9.15
C MET A 74 -13.49 15.72 -9.01
N VAL A 75 -14.60 15.02 -8.82
CA VAL A 75 -15.87 15.63 -8.45
C VAL A 75 -15.89 15.83 -6.94
N ASP A 76 -16.03 17.07 -6.49
CA ASP A 76 -16.07 17.42 -5.06
C ASP A 76 -17.15 16.63 -4.31
N GLY A 77 -16.81 16.14 -3.12
CA GLY A 77 -17.71 15.35 -2.28
C GLY A 77 -18.07 13.96 -2.81
N SER A 78 -17.51 13.52 -3.96
CA SER A 78 -17.79 12.20 -4.52
C SER A 78 -17.04 11.05 -3.85
N ALA A 79 -16.00 11.37 -3.08
CA ALA A 79 -15.21 10.36 -2.40
C ALA A 79 -16.01 9.71 -1.26
N LYS A 80 -15.90 8.39 -1.15
CA LYS A 80 -16.48 7.62 -0.05
C LYS A 80 -15.40 6.81 0.64
N SER A 81 -15.65 6.52 1.91
CA SER A 81 -14.79 5.69 2.76
C SER A 81 -15.62 4.61 3.42
N PRO A 82 -15.09 3.39 3.54
CA PRO A 82 -15.70 2.38 4.40
C PRO A 82 -15.62 2.80 5.87
N ALA A 83 -16.39 2.11 6.73
CA ALA A 83 -16.35 2.35 8.17
C ALA A 83 -14.93 2.17 8.73
N GLY A 84 -14.52 3.05 9.64
CA GLY A 84 -13.17 3.01 10.23
C GLY A 84 -12.09 3.69 9.38
N TRP A 85 -12.51 4.47 8.39
CA TRP A 85 -11.63 5.31 7.57
C TRP A 85 -12.19 6.72 7.44
N GLU A 86 -11.30 7.68 7.26
CA GLU A 86 -11.61 9.08 7.02
C GLU A 86 -10.93 9.54 5.73
N PHE A 87 -11.67 10.25 4.89
CA PHE A 87 -11.18 10.80 3.63
C PHE A 87 -10.76 12.26 3.77
N SER A 88 -9.74 12.63 3.01
CA SER A 88 -9.41 14.02 2.70
C SER A 88 -8.85 14.14 1.29
N SER A 89 -9.02 15.31 0.69
CA SER A 89 -8.28 15.70 -0.49
C SER A 89 -7.43 16.94 -0.22
N GLU A 90 -6.19 16.91 -0.68
CA GLU A 90 -5.17 17.93 -0.43
C GLU A 90 -4.42 18.22 -1.74
N GLU A 91 -4.08 19.49 -2.00
CA GLU A 91 -3.28 19.89 -3.17
C GLU A 91 -1.84 19.38 -3.10
N PHE A 92 -1.36 19.11 -1.88
CA PHE A 92 -0.10 18.42 -1.62
C PHE A 92 -0.43 17.10 -0.93
N GLY A 93 -0.14 16.00 -1.61
CA GLY A 93 -0.49 14.67 -1.15
C GLY A 93 0.29 14.28 0.09
N ARG A 94 -0.41 13.82 1.12
CA ARG A 94 0.23 13.30 2.32
C ARG A 94 1.17 12.13 1.96
N THR A 95 2.44 12.28 2.28
CA THR A 95 3.50 11.31 1.99
C THR A 95 4.07 10.74 3.31
N PRO A 96 4.41 9.45 3.39
CA PRO A 96 5.03 8.88 4.59
C PRO A 96 6.30 9.62 4.99
N THR A 97 6.47 9.90 6.28
CA THR A 97 7.65 10.60 6.82
C THR A 97 8.28 9.84 7.96
N LEU A 98 9.60 9.99 8.10
CA LEU A 98 10.37 9.56 9.26
C LEU A 98 11.11 10.77 9.81
N ASN A 99 10.82 11.13 11.07
CA ASN A 99 11.36 12.33 11.72
C ASN A 99 11.12 13.64 10.92
N GLY A 100 9.97 13.73 10.26
CA GLY A 100 9.58 14.90 9.45
C GLY A 100 10.13 14.90 8.02
N TYR A 101 10.95 13.91 7.63
CA TYR A 101 11.48 13.80 6.27
C TYR A 101 10.72 12.75 5.46
N PRO A 102 10.36 13.01 4.18
CA PRO A 102 9.73 12.02 3.31
C PRO A 102 10.60 10.78 3.15
N THR A 103 9.99 9.59 3.26
CA THR A 103 10.69 8.31 3.05
C THR A 103 10.47 7.75 1.63
N VAL A 104 9.50 8.29 0.90
CA VAL A 104 9.19 7.97 -0.50
C VAL A 104 8.88 9.27 -1.25
N TRP A 105 9.00 9.24 -2.58
CA TRP A 105 8.95 10.43 -3.43
C TRP A 105 8.01 10.24 -4.63
N PRO A 106 6.69 10.24 -4.41
CA PRO A 106 5.73 10.23 -5.50
C PRO A 106 5.73 11.56 -6.25
N LEU A 107 5.45 11.50 -7.55
CA LEU A 107 5.20 12.67 -8.37
C LEU A 107 3.88 13.30 -7.89
N ASP A 108 3.96 14.52 -7.40
CA ASP A 108 2.81 15.32 -6.97
C ASP A 108 2.74 16.57 -7.84
N VAL A 109 1.65 16.71 -8.59
CA VAL A 109 1.45 17.78 -9.56
C VAL A 109 0.62 18.90 -8.91
N PRO A 110 1.17 20.12 -8.80
CA PRO A 110 0.45 21.25 -8.20
C PRO A 110 -0.95 21.45 -8.78
N ASN A 111 -1.90 21.83 -7.92
CA ASN A 111 -3.31 22.05 -8.25
C ASN A 111 -4.06 20.79 -8.76
N THR A 112 -3.49 19.60 -8.54
CA THR A 112 -4.19 18.34 -8.82
C THR A 112 -4.58 17.68 -7.50
N PRO A 113 -5.87 17.33 -7.28
CA PRO A 113 -6.30 16.70 -6.04
C PRO A 113 -5.58 15.38 -5.79
N ASN A 114 -5.03 15.22 -4.58
CA ASN A 114 -4.57 13.94 -4.06
C ASN A 114 -5.66 13.34 -3.17
N LEU A 115 -5.85 12.02 -3.20
CA LEU A 115 -6.87 11.32 -2.42
C LEU A 115 -6.22 10.59 -1.26
N THR A 116 -6.45 11.05 -0.03
CA THR A 116 -5.90 10.40 1.16
C THR A 116 -7.02 9.79 1.99
N TRP A 117 -6.89 8.49 2.27
CA TRP A 117 -7.71 7.79 3.24
C TRP A 117 -6.86 7.41 4.45
N THR A 118 -7.29 7.83 5.63
CA THR A 118 -6.61 7.56 6.90
C THR A 118 -7.43 6.62 7.75
N VAL A 119 -6.77 5.64 8.36
CA VAL A 119 -7.44 4.67 9.23
C VAL A 119 -7.84 5.32 10.56
N THR A 120 -9.08 5.13 10.98
CA THR A 120 -9.63 5.62 12.27
C THR A 120 -10.02 4.49 13.22
N LYS A 121 -10.03 3.24 12.75
CA LYS A 121 -10.19 2.03 13.59
C LYS A 121 -9.18 0.95 13.20
N PRO A 122 -8.63 0.19 14.16
CA PRO A 122 -7.62 -0.84 13.85
C PRO A 122 -8.11 -1.84 12.80
N VAL A 123 -7.23 -2.19 11.85
CA VAL A 123 -7.47 -3.26 10.87
C VAL A 123 -6.48 -4.38 11.07
N ALA A 124 -6.99 -5.61 11.10
CA ALA A 124 -6.20 -6.83 11.26
C ALA A 124 -5.26 -7.07 10.07
N ALA A 125 -4.26 -7.91 10.29
CA ALA A 125 -3.32 -8.29 9.25
C ALA A 125 -3.93 -9.20 8.19
N GLY A 126 -3.41 -9.13 6.96
CA GLY A 126 -3.90 -9.92 5.83
C GLY A 126 -5.30 -9.54 5.38
N ALA A 127 -5.77 -8.33 5.68
CA ALA A 127 -7.11 -7.87 5.37
C ALA A 127 -7.17 -7.27 3.95
N GLN A 128 -8.29 -7.49 3.28
CA GLN A 128 -8.74 -6.67 2.16
C GLN A 128 -9.90 -5.80 2.63
N ILE A 129 -9.81 -4.50 2.34
CA ILE A 129 -10.81 -3.51 2.69
C ILE A 129 -11.31 -2.92 1.38
N ASP A 130 -12.59 -3.12 1.09
CA ASP A 130 -13.27 -2.58 -0.09
C ASP A 130 -14.14 -1.35 0.29
N GLY A 131 -14.71 -0.68 -0.71
CA GLY A 131 -15.70 0.39 -0.51
C GLY A 131 -15.13 1.81 -0.51
N PHE A 132 -13.89 1.98 -0.92
CA PHE A 132 -13.32 3.29 -1.23
C PHE A 132 -13.74 3.69 -2.63
N THR A 133 -14.22 4.91 -2.81
CA THR A 133 -14.57 5.41 -4.14
C THR A 133 -14.13 6.85 -4.34
N ALA A 134 -13.94 7.26 -5.59
CA ALA A 134 -13.85 8.65 -6.01
C ALA A 134 -14.36 8.79 -7.45
N THR A 135 -15.02 9.89 -7.76
CA THR A 135 -15.54 10.15 -9.12
C THR A 135 -14.75 11.25 -9.80
N THR A 136 -14.53 11.10 -11.10
CA THR A 136 -13.84 12.07 -11.95
C THR A 136 -14.67 12.39 -13.19
N ARG A 137 -14.51 13.60 -13.73
CA ARG A 137 -15.06 13.99 -15.05
C ARG A 137 -14.13 13.62 -16.21
N VAL A 138 -12.96 13.06 -15.92
CA VAL A 138 -11.93 12.71 -16.90
C VAL A 138 -12.03 11.22 -17.22
N SER A 139 -12.06 10.88 -18.50
CA SER A 139 -12.17 9.49 -18.96
C SER A 139 -10.84 8.85 -19.35
N ALA A 140 -9.80 9.65 -19.62
CA ALA A 140 -8.47 9.14 -19.95
C ALA A 140 -7.79 8.62 -18.67
N MET A 141 -7.13 7.47 -18.78
CA MET A 141 -6.46 6.79 -17.68
C MET A 141 -4.98 6.65 -18.00
N VAL A 142 -4.12 6.87 -17.01
CA VAL A 142 -2.67 6.64 -17.09
C VAL A 142 -2.22 5.84 -15.88
N GLU A 143 -0.97 5.38 -15.89
CA GLU A 143 -0.33 4.84 -14.71
C GLU A 143 0.02 5.98 -13.73
N GLY A 144 -0.77 6.10 -12.67
CA GLY A 144 -0.53 7.02 -11.55
C GLY A 144 0.22 6.35 -10.41
N GLN A 145 0.50 7.14 -9.37
CA GLN A 145 1.24 6.67 -8.20
C GLN A 145 0.38 6.75 -6.92
N TYR A 146 0.70 5.88 -5.97
CA TYR A 146 0.22 5.99 -4.60
C TYR A 146 1.37 5.85 -3.61
N ALA A 147 1.18 6.40 -2.42
CA ALA A 147 2.03 6.15 -1.28
C ALA A 147 1.20 5.64 -0.10
N ALA A 148 1.80 4.80 0.72
CA ALA A 148 1.14 4.12 1.82
C ALA A 148 2.02 4.11 3.07
N GLN A 149 1.41 4.27 4.23
CA GLN A 149 2.04 4.02 5.53
C GLN A 149 1.26 2.94 6.29
N VAL A 150 1.97 1.92 6.75
CA VAL A 150 1.37 0.77 7.47
C VAL A 150 2.19 0.37 8.69
N THR A 151 1.53 -0.19 9.70
CA THR A 151 2.19 -0.72 10.89
C THR A 151 2.50 -2.20 10.71
N ARG A 152 3.78 -2.55 10.51
CA ARG A 152 4.22 -3.94 10.47
C ARG A 152 4.51 -4.45 11.88
N GLN A 153 3.95 -5.61 12.21
CA GLN A 153 4.30 -6.36 13.41
C GLN A 153 5.42 -7.35 13.10
N LEU A 154 6.52 -7.24 13.84
CA LEU A 154 7.60 -8.21 13.82
C LEU A 154 7.34 -9.26 14.91
N PRO A 155 7.36 -10.56 14.58
CA PRO A 155 7.14 -11.60 15.57
C PRO A 155 8.25 -11.58 16.62
N ALA A 156 7.92 -12.04 17.84
CA ALA A 156 8.93 -12.26 18.86
C ALA A 156 9.89 -13.36 18.40
N VAL A 157 11.20 -13.09 18.47
CA VAL A 157 12.22 -14.11 18.22
C VAL A 157 12.48 -14.80 19.55
N GLN A 158 11.98 -16.03 19.69
CA GLN A 158 12.35 -16.89 20.81
C GLN A 158 13.82 -17.26 20.66
N GLY A 159 14.63 -16.95 21.69
CA GLY A 159 16.01 -17.38 21.74
C GLY A 159 16.10 -18.90 21.73
N ALA A 160 17.11 -19.45 21.03
CA ALA A 160 17.39 -20.87 21.11
C ALA A 160 17.64 -21.27 22.57
N ALA A 161 17.03 -22.40 22.97
CA ALA A 161 16.98 -22.94 24.33
C ALA A 161 18.15 -22.49 25.24
N GLY A 162 17.89 -21.46 26.04
CA GLY A 162 18.70 -21.08 27.20
C GLY A 162 19.95 -20.22 26.98
N ARG A 163 20.25 -19.69 25.77
CA ARG A 163 21.47 -18.87 25.57
C ARG A 163 21.28 -17.48 24.97
N THR A 164 20.10 -17.15 24.45
CA THR A 164 19.81 -15.81 23.91
C THR A 164 18.53 -15.25 24.53
N PRO A 165 18.51 -13.97 24.96
CA PRO A 165 17.28 -13.32 25.41
C PRO A 165 16.24 -13.34 24.28
N SER A 166 14.97 -13.63 24.61
CA SER A 166 13.88 -13.47 23.65
C SER A 166 13.76 -12.00 23.26
N VAL A 167 13.73 -11.72 21.95
CA VAL A 167 13.42 -10.37 21.46
C VAL A 167 11.91 -10.22 21.43
N ALA A 168 11.37 -9.25 22.17
CA ALA A 168 9.94 -8.94 22.17
C ALA A 168 9.47 -8.51 20.77
N ALA A 169 8.19 -8.77 20.47
CA ALA A 169 7.55 -8.29 19.25
C ALA A 169 7.69 -6.76 19.15
N LYS A 170 7.99 -6.27 17.94
CA LYS A 170 8.13 -4.83 17.67
C LYS A 170 7.18 -4.41 16.56
N ALA A 171 6.63 -3.21 16.67
CA ALA A 171 5.89 -2.58 15.58
C ALA A 171 6.78 -1.52 14.91
N SER A 172 6.73 -1.43 13.59
CA SER A 172 7.39 -0.35 12.83
C SER A 172 6.49 0.18 11.74
N LYS A 173 6.59 1.49 11.45
CA LYS A 173 5.94 2.09 10.29
C LYS A 173 6.73 1.72 9.04
N GLN A 174 6.04 1.18 8.05
CA GLN A 174 6.57 0.92 6.72
C GLN A 174 5.97 1.94 5.76
N ALA A 175 6.80 2.40 4.83
CA ALA A 175 6.39 3.29 3.76
C ALA A 175 6.54 2.58 2.42
N LEU A 176 5.59 2.79 1.53
CA LEU A 176 5.60 2.25 0.17
C LEU A 176 5.23 3.34 -0.83
N ILE A 177 5.80 3.25 -2.03
CA ILE A 177 5.25 3.84 -3.24
C ILE A 177 4.91 2.72 -4.23
N GLY A 178 3.78 2.84 -4.91
CA GLY A 178 3.37 1.92 -5.97
C GLY A 178 2.60 2.63 -7.07
N ALA A 179 2.09 1.86 -8.02
CA ALA A 179 1.36 2.37 -9.17
C ALA A 179 -0.07 1.82 -9.24
N LEU A 180 -0.98 2.61 -9.80
CA LEU A 180 -2.36 2.22 -10.09
C LEU A 180 -2.92 3.07 -11.26
N PRO A 181 -3.93 2.58 -11.99
CA PRO A 181 -4.62 3.41 -12.98
C PRO A 181 -5.27 4.62 -12.30
N THR A 182 -4.98 5.83 -12.79
CA THR A 182 -5.60 7.08 -12.34
C THR A 182 -6.10 7.90 -13.54
N PRO A 183 -7.09 8.78 -13.34
CA PRO A 183 -7.52 9.68 -14.39
C PRO A 183 -6.45 10.74 -14.69
N SER A 184 -6.31 11.12 -15.95
CA SER A 184 -5.36 12.15 -16.39
C SER A 184 -5.87 12.92 -17.61
N PHE A 185 -5.54 14.20 -17.71
CA PHE A 185 -5.79 14.99 -18.92
C PHE A 185 -4.80 14.67 -20.06
N LEU A 186 -3.69 14.01 -19.73
CA LEU A 186 -2.76 13.50 -20.73
C LEU A 186 -3.32 12.17 -21.24
N ALA A 187 -3.79 12.15 -22.49
CA ALA A 187 -3.97 10.89 -23.20
C ALA A 187 -2.59 10.21 -23.32
N ASP A 188 -2.56 8.87 -23.40
CA ASP A 188 -1.32 8.10 -23.63
C ASP A 188 -0.47 8.78 -24.71
N VAL A 189 0.57 9.50 -24.28
CA VAL A 189 1.58 10.03 -25.21
C VAL A 189 2.45 8.82 -25.53
N LYS A 190 2.03 8.11 -26.56
CA LYS A 190 2.70 6.92 -27.08
C LYS A 190 4.06 7.25 -27.70
#